data_AF-A0A2V8QDR1-F1
#
_entry.id   AF-A0A2V8QDR1-F1
#
_cell.length_a   1.000
_cell.length_b   1.000
_cell.length_c   1.000
_cell.angle_alpha   90.00
_cell.angle_beta   90.00
_cell.angle_gamma   90.00
#
_symmetry.space_group_name_H-M   'P 1'
#
loop_
_entity.id
_entity.type
_entity.pdbx_description
1 polymer ?
#
loop_
_entity_poly.entity_id
_entity_poly.type
_entity_poly.pdbx_seq_one_letter_code
_entity_poly.pdbx_strand_id
1 'polypeptide(L)'
;MKSFVCTILLIFAFSISPASVFPQRSEPLPKLLPVREQQAVREIWLKKRLDTMLLPMMRQQKIDMWIVTNEEFHEDPVTPYIAPAIPYVGRRDFFIFADRGGDKLDRLALVRYPEEHLKSFFEVVNPPGRDIPTTLRRIVEERKPKTIALNMGGTRGATTGLTQDTYKYLTVLSPPLR
;
A
#
# COMPACT_ATOMS: atom_id res chain seq x y z
N MET A 1 -13.82 51.43 50.03
CA MET A 1 -14.18 50.01 50.32
C MET A 1 -15.69 49.86 50.23
N LYS A 2 -16.17 49.10 49.24
CA LYS A 2 -17.40 48.28 49.22
C LYS A 2 -17.68 47.91 47.76
N SER A 3 -17.17 46.74 47.38
CA SER A 3 -17.36 46.12 46.06
C SER A 3 -18.81 45.68 45.91
N PHE A 4 -19.51 46.17 44.89
CA PHE A 4 -20.81 45.62 44.50
C PHE A 4 -20.56 44.47 43.52
N VAL A 5 -20.53 43.24 44.04
CA VAL A 5 -20.54 42.03 43.22
C VAL A 5 -21.99 41.76 42.84
N CYS A 6 -22.33 42.03 41.58
CA CYS A 6 -23.62 41.69 41.01
C CYS A 6 -23.60 40.21 40.63
N THR A 7 -24.08 39.34 41.53
CA THR A 7 -24.21 37.91 41.29
C THR A 7 -25.39 37.68 40.33
N ILE A 8 -25.10 37.53 39.04
CA ILE A 8 -26.09 37.10 38.03
C ILE A 8 -26.29 35.58 38.21
N LEU A 9 -27.45 35.20 38.76
CA LEU A 9 -27.88 33.81 38.86
C LEU A 9 -28.39 33.34 37.49
N LEU A 10 -27.53 32.67 36.72
CA LEU A 10 -27.86 32.08 35.42
C LEU A 10 -28.63 30.77 35.65
N ILE A 11 -29.96 30.82 35.55
CA ILE A 11 -30.81 29.62 35.56
C ILE A 11 -30.63 28.91 34.21
N PHE A 12 -29.80 27.86 34.17
CA PHE A 12 -29.74 26.94 33.03
C PHE A 12 -31.01 26.08 33.04
N ALA A 13 -32.00 26.46 32.25
CA ALA A 13 -33.14 25.60 31.94
C ALA A 13 -32.64 24.42 31.10
N PHE A 14 -32.36 23.29 31.75
CA PHE A 14 -32.00 22.04 31.07
C PHE A 14 -33.25 21.53 30.34
N SER A 15 -33.42 21.94 29.09
CA SER A 15 -34.46 21.43 28.22
C SER A 15 -34.11 19.98 27.89
N ILE A 16 -34.67 19.04 28.65
CA ILE A 16 -34.62 17.61 28.33
C ILE A 16 -35.42 17.43 27.05
N SER A 17 -34.73 17.53 25.91
CA SER A 17 -35.30 17.12 24.63
C SER A 17 -35.48 15.60 24.69
N PRO A 18 -36.68 15.08 24.40
CA PRO A 18 -36.85 13.63 24.31
C PRO A 18 -35.89 13.11 23.24
N ALA A 19 -35.05 12.15 23.61
CA ALA A 19 -34.19 11.47 22.66
C ALA A 19 -35.08 10.90 21.56
N SER A 20 -34.91 11.40 20.34
CA SER A 20 -35.57 10.81 19.17
C SER A 20 -35.00 9.41 18.99
N VAL A 21 -35.74 8.39 19.42
CA VAL A 21 -35.42 6.99 19.11
C VAL A 21 -35.78 6.80 17.65
N PHE A 22 -34.81 7.06 16.77
CA PHE A 22 -34.94 6.65 15.37
C PHE A 22 -35.01 5.12 15.35
N PRO A 23 -36.07 4.50 14.82
CA PRO A 23 -36.07 3.07 14.60
C PRO A 23 -34.92 2.76 13.63
N GLN A 24 -33.85 2.14 14.14
CA GLN A 24 -32.82 1.58 13.27
C GLN A 24 -33.46 0.42 12.53
N ARG A 25 -33.94 0.69 11.32
CA ARG A 25 -34.34 -0.34 10.37
C ARG A 25 -33.05 -1.08 9.99
N SER A 26 -32.77 -2.20 10.64
CA SER A 26 -31.66 -3.07 10.26
C SER A 26 -32.08 -3.78 8.98
N GLU A 27 -31.83 -3.15 7.84
CA GLU A 27 -31.92 -3.87 6.56
C GLU A 27 -30.98 -5.08 6.65
N PRO A 28 -31.45 -6.30 6.31
CA PRO A 28 -30.60 -7.48 6.37
C PRO A 28 -29.41 -7.25 5.45
N LEU A 29 -28.20 -7.47 5.98
CA LEU A 29 -26.99 -7.35 5.19
C LEU A 29 -27.06 -8.32 3.99
N PRO A 30 -26.58 -7.93 2.81
CA PRO A 30 -26.54 -8.82 1.66
C PRO A 30 -25.73 -10.07 2.00
N LYS A 31 -26.20 -11.23 1.52
CA LYS A 31 -25.47 -12.49 1.67
C LYS A 31 -24.11 -12.37 0.99
N LEU A 32 -23.04 -12.57 1.76
CA LEU A 32 -21.69 -12.58 1.22
C LEU A 32 -21.47 -13.78 0.29
N LEU A 33 -20.65 -13.56 -0.74
CA LEU A 33 -20.17 -14.64 -1.60
C LEU A 33 -19.32 -15.65 -0.78
N PRO A 34 -19.20 -16.91 -1.20
CA PRO A 34 -18.18 -17.83 -0.68
C PRO A 34 -16.78 -17.20 -0.78
N VAL A 35 -15.88 -17.52 0.17
CA VAL A 35 -14.53 -16.91 0.26
C VAL A 35 -13.77 -16.99 -1.07
N ARG A 36 -13.89 -18.12 -1.78
CA ARG A 36 -13.27 -18.33 -3.10
C ARG A 36 -13.76 -17.33 -4.16
N GLU A 37 -15.06 -17.03 -4.17
CA GLU A 37 -15.65 -16.06 -5.09
C GLU A 37 -15.30 -14.62 -4.71
N GLN A 38 -15.23 -14.32 -3.41
CA GLN A 38 -14.72 -13.01 -2.95
C GLN A 38 -13.28 -12.77 -3.44
N GLN A 39 -12.44 -13.80 -3.39
CA GLN A 39 -11.06 -13.73 -3.85
C GLN A 39 -10.99 -13.48 -5.37
N ALA A 40 -11.80 -14.19 -6.15
CA ALA A 40 -11.89 -13.95 -7.60
C ALA A 40 -12.33 -12.51 -7.93
N VAL A 41 -13.28 -11.94 -7.17
CA VAL A 41 -13.70 -10.54 -7.33
C VAL A 41 -12.55 -9.57 -7.03
N ARG A 42 -11.78 -9.81 -5.96
CA ARG A 42 -10.61 -8.99 -5.61
C ARG A 42 -9.54 -9.04 -6.69
N GLU A 43 -9.30 -10.20 -7.28
CA GLU A 43 -8.35 -10.39 -8.37
C GLU A 43 -8.77 -9.67 -9.66
N ILE A 44 -10.07 -9.65 -9.98
CA ILE A 44 -10.61 -8.84 -11.09
C ILE A 44 -10.30 -7.35 -10.86
N TRP A 45 -10.53 -6.86 -9.64
CA TRP A 45 -10.24 -5.47 -9.28
C TRP A 45 -8.74 -5.17 -9.31
N LEU A 46 -7.92 -6.09 -8.81
CA LEU A 46 -6.46 -5.98 -8.85
C LEU A 46 -5.97 -5.88 -10.29
N LYS A 47 -6.42 -6.78 -11.17
CA LYS A 47 -6.07 -6.77 -12.59
C LYS A 47 -6.43 -5.45 -13.24
N LYS A 48 -7.67 -4.96 -13.04
CA LYS A 48 -8.11 -3.67 -13.56
C LYS A 48 -7.21 -2.51 -13.07
N ARG A 49 -6.87 -2.49 -11.78
CA ARG A 49 -6.01 -1.46 -11.19
C ARG A 49 -4.61 -1.46 -11.82
N LEU A 50 -3.97 -2.63 -11.89
CA LEU A 50 -2.62 -2.76 -12.43
C LEU A 50 -2.56 -2.49 -13.93
N ASP A 51 -3.60 -2.86 -14.69
CA ASP A 51 -3.62 -2.70 -16.14
C ASP A 51 -4.00 -1.28 -16.59
N THR A 52 -4.73 -0.51 -15.79
CA THR A 52 -5.34 0.75 -16.26
C THR A 52 -5.12 1.98 -15.37
N MET A 53 -4.83 1.80 -14.08
CA MET A 53 -4.82 2.92 -13.13
C MET A 53 -3.42 3.29 -12.65
N LEU A 54 -2.58 2.29 -12.35
CA LEU A 54 -1.32 2.53 -11.65
C LEU A 54 -0.31 3.32 -12.50
N LEU A 55 -0.16 2.98 -13.79
CA LEU A 55 0.76 3.69 -14.69
C LEU A 55 0.42 5.20 -14.86
N PRO A 56 -0.83 5.59 -15.17
CA PRO A 56 -1.20 7.01 -15.18
C PRO A 56 -0.95 7.73 -13.85
N MET A 57 -1.23 7.08 -12.71
CA MET A 57 -0.98 7.67 -11.38
C MET A 57 0.51 7.90 -11.13
N MET A 58 1.36 6.92 -11.48
CA MET A 58 2.81 7.06 -11.37
C MET A 58 3.33 8.22 -12.22
N ARG A 59 2.88 8.33 -13.47
CA ARG A 59 3.23 9.44 -14.38
C ARG A 59 2.80 10.80 -13.83
N GLN A 60 1.59 10.90 -13.30
CA GLN A 60 1.08 12.15 -12.70
C GLN A 60 1.96 12.61 -11.53
N GLN A 61 2.54 11.68 -10.77
CA GLN A 61 3.42 11.97 -9.64
C GLN A 61 4.91 12.00 -10.02
N LYS A 62 5.26 11.88 -11.31
CA LYS A 62 6.64 11.82 -11.81
C LYS A 62 7.46 10.68 -11.19
N ILE A 63 6.83 9.53 -10.98
CA ILE A 63 7.45 8.32 -10.45
C ILE A 63 7.76 7.39 -11.62
N ASP A 64 9.05 7.18 -11.90
CA ASP A 64 9.46 6.26 -12.97
C ASP A 64 9.50 4.80 -12.50
N MET A 65 9.81 4.59 -11.22
CA MET A 65 9.80 3.28 -10.59
C MET A 65 9.24 3.37 -9.17
N TRP A 66 8.44 2.39 -8.78
CA TRP A 66 7.93 2.23 -7.43
C TRP A 66 8.33 0.87 -6.89
N ILE A 67 9.01 0.85 -5.75
CA ILE A 67 9.43 -0.39 -5.07
C ILE A 67 8.68 -0.46 -3.74
N VAL A 68 7.80 -1.43 -3.62
CA VAL A 68 7.15 -1.80 -2.36
C VAL A 68 7.89 -2.99 -1.78
N THR A 69 8.31 -2.87 -0.51
CA THR A 69 8.93 -3.98 0.21
C THR A 69 7.96 -4.52 1.23
N ASN A 70 7.62 -5.80 1.11
CA ASN A 70 6.80 -6.51 2.06
C ASN A 70 7.69 -7.39 2.94
N GLU A 71 7.67 -7.18 4.24
CA GLU A 71 8.58 -7.86 5.16
C GLU A 71 7.84 -8.91 6.00
N GLU A 72 8.53 -10.00 6.32
CA GLU A 72 8.04 -11.01 7.24
C GLU A 72 7.68 -10.37 8.59
N PHE A 73 6.44 -10.58 9.04
CA PHE A 73 5.86 -9.96 10.25
C PHE A 73 5.78 -8.41 10.25
N HIS A 74 5.99 -7.78 9.10
CA HIS A 74 5.82 -6.33 8.91
C HIS A 74 5.32 -6.06 7.48
N GLU A 75 4.08 -6.48 7.21
CA GLU A 75 3.47 -6.31 5.89
C GLU A 75 3.31 -4.82 5.55
N ASP A 76 3.68 -4.42 4.34
CA ASP A 76 3.40 -3.08 3.85
C ASP A 76 1.87 -2.94 3.66
N PRO A 77 1.23 -1.91 4.23
CA PRO A 77 -0.22 -1.73 4.16
C PRO A 77 -0.80 -1.68 2.73
N VAL A 78 0.03 -1.38 1.73
CA VAL A 78 -0.40 -1.33 0.32
C VAL A 78 -0.42 -2.72 -0.34
N THR A 79 0.31 -3.71 0.18
CA THR A 79 0.50 -5.04 -0.44
C THR A 79 -0.82 -5.69 -0.89
N PRO A 80 -1.90 -5.72 -0.07
CA PRO A 80 -3.17 -6.33 -0.48
C PRO A 80 -3.86 -5.66 -1.67
N TYR A 81 -3.44 -4.45 -2.04
CA TYR A 81 -4.01 -3.67 -3.14
C TYR A 81 -3.16 -3.73 -4.41
N ILE A 82 -1.95 -4.26 -4.34
CA ILE A 82 -1.02 -4.32 -5.47
C ILE A 82 -0.61 -5.74 -5.85
N ALA A 83 -0.75 -6.71 -4.94
CA ALA A 83 -0.46 -8.11 -5.17
C ALA A 83 -1.68 -8.99 -4.88
N PRO A 84 -1.81 -10.15 -5.53
CA PRO A 84 -2.78 -11.16 -5.10
C PRO A 84 -2.40 -11.68 -3.70
N ALA A 85 -3.29 -12.44 -3.08
CA ALA A 85 -3.01 -13.03 -1.76
C ALA A 85 -1.74 -13.91 -1.82
N ILE A 86 -0.82 -13.67 -0.90
CA ILE A 86 0.43 -14.42 -0.73
C ILE A 86 0.38 -15.18 0.60
N PRO A 87 0.42 -16.52 0.62
CA PRO A 87 0.33 -17.29 1.86
C PRO A 87 1.56 -17.14 2.77
N TYR A 88 2.73 -16.93 2.18
CA TYR A 88 4.01 -16.79 2.87
C TYR A 88 4.76 -15.58 2.34
N VAL A 89 5.38 -14.84 3.25
CA VAL A 89 6.19 -13.66 2.96
C VAL A 89 7.64 -13.98 3.29
N GLY A 90 8.55 -13.69 2.37
CA GLY A 90 9.98 -13.78 2.64
C GLY A 90 10.44 -12.70 3.62
N ARG A 91 11.70 -12.78 4.08
CA ARG A 91 12.28 -11.70 4.91
C ARG A 91 12.11 -10.31 4.29
N ARG A 92 12.27 -10.22 2.96
CA ARG A 92 11.94 -9.05 2.13
C ARG A 92 11.48 -9.53 0.76
N ASP A 93 10.21 -9.35 0.49
CA ASP A 93 9.63 -9.53 -0.83
C ASP A 93 9.48 -8.14 -1.48
N PHE A 94 9.84 -8.00 -2.76
CA PHE A 94 9.81 -6.72 -3.46
C PHE A 94 8.82 -6.77 -4.62
N PHE A 95 7.81 -5.90 -4.59
CA PHE A 95 6.94 -5.63 -5.72
C PHE A 95 7.42 -4.37 -6.42
N ILE A 96 7.85 -4.52 -7.67
CA ILE A 96 8.50 -3.46 -8.44
C ILE A 96 7.63 -3.12 -9.63
N PHE A 97 7.29 -1.84 -9.74
CA PHE A 97 6.53 -1.27 -10.84
C PHE A 97 7.42 -0.26 -11.56
N ALA A 98 7.50 -0.31 -12.88
CA ALA A 98 8.30 0.64 -13.64
C ALA A 98 7.59 1.12 -14.91
N ASP A 99 7.67 2.42 -15.16
CA ASP A 99 7.27 3.04 -16.41
C ASP A 99 8.44 2.94 -17.41
N ARG A 100 8.23 2.19 -18.50
CA ARG A 100 9.21 2.03 -19.58
C ARG A 100 8.96 2.96 -20.77
N GLY A 101 8.05 3.94 -20.63
CA GLY A 101 7.67 4.89 -21.67
C GLY A 101 6.62 4.38 -22.67
N GLY A 102 6.13 3.15 -22.51
CA GLY A 102 5.05 2.56 -23.32
C GLY A 102 3.69 2.58 -22.62
N ASP A 103 2.71 1.84 -23.15
CA ASP A 103 1.35 1.81 -22.58
C ASP A 103 1.16 0.76 -21.48
N LYS A 104 2.18 -0.05 -21.21
CA LYS A 104 2.12 -1.13 -20.22
C LYS A 104 3.06 -0.84 -19.06
N LEU A 105 2.56 -1.11 -17.87
CA LEU A 105 3.34 -1.11 -16.64
C LEU A 105 4.23 -2.36 -16.60
N ASP A 106 5.53 -2.17 -16.41
CA ASP A 106 6.43 -3.28 -16.07
C ASP A 106 6.22 -3.66 -14.60
N ARG A 107 6.03 -4.94 -14.32
CA ARG A 107 5.60 -5.46 -13.01
C ARG A 107 6.43 -6.68 -12.66
N LEU A 108 7.31 -6.55 -11.68
CA LEU A 108 8.13 -7.63 -11.18
C LEU A 108 7.80 -7.95 -9.73
N ALA A 109 7.87 -9.22 -9.37
CA ALA A 109 7.79 -9.68 -7.99
C ALA A 109 9.04 -10.48 -7.66
N LEU A 110 9.91 -9.91 -6.82
CA LEU A 110 11.01 -10.64 -6.19
C LEU A 110 10.54 -11.19 -4.86
N VAL A 111 10.12 -12.46 -4.87
CA VAL A 111 9.55 -13.11 -3.69
C VAL A 111 10.33 -14.36 -3.31
N ARG A 112 10.43 -14.66 -2.02
CA ARG A 112 11.08 -15.90 -1.57
C ARG A 112 10.26 -17.14 -1.90
N TYR A 113 8.94 -17.04 -1.78
CA TYR A 113 7.98 -18.13 -1.96
C TYR A 113 7.05 -17.80 -3.15
N PRO A 114 7.44 -18.15 -4.38
CA PRO A 114 6.67 -17.84 -5.57
C PRO A 114 5.48 -18.79 -5.70
N GLU A 115 4.28 -18.21 -5.74
CA GLU A 115 3.04 -18.94 -6.01
C GLU A 115 2.70 -18.87 -7.51
N GLU A 116 2.05 -19.91 -8.03
CA GLU A 116 1.62 -19.93 -9.45
C GLU A 116 0.69 -18.76 -9.77
N HIS A 117 -0.18 -18.40 -8.83
CA HIS A 117 -1.14 -17.32 -9.03
C HIS A 117 -0.47 -15.95 -9.18
N LEU A 118 0.67 -15.74 -8.54
CA LEU A 118 1.42 -14.48 -8.62
C LEU A 118 1.93 -14.21 -10.05
N LYS A 119 2.28 -15.27 -10.79
CA LYS A 119 2.72 -15.21 -12.19
C LYS A 119 1.65 -14.68 -13.15
N SER A 120 0.38 -14.67 -12.74
CA SER A 120 -0.72 -14.08 -13.54
C SER A 120 -0.71 -12.54 -13.52
N PHE A 121 0.01 -11.93 -12.56
CA PHE A 121 0.06 -10.48 -12.37
C PHE A 121 1.46 -9.90 -12.56
N PHE A 122 2.51 -10.69 -12.31
CA PHE A 122 3.90 -10.25 -12.29
C PHE A 122 4.82 -11.16 -13.08
N GLU A 123 5.90 -10.58 -13.62
CA GLU A 123 7.11 -11.34 -13.88
C GLU A 123 7.74 -11.72 -12.53
N VAL A 124 7.74 -13.01 -12.20
CA VAL A 124 8.26 -13.51 -10.92
C VAL A 124 9.74 -13.81 -11.04
N VAL A 125 10.54 -13.24 -10.15
CA VAL A 125 12.01 -13.38 -10.11
C VAL A 125 12.40 -13.93 -8.74
N ASN A 126 13.01 -15.13 -8.68
CA ASN A 126 13.38 -15.75 -7.41
C ASN A 126 14.85 -16.23 -7.43
N PRO A 127 15.81 -15.30 -7.27
CA PRO A 127 17.22 -15.65 -7.17
C PRO A 127 17.54 -16.23 -5.79
N PRO A 128 18.69 -16.90 -5.61
CA PRO A 128 19.21 -17.20 -4.28
C PRO A 128 19.28 -15.93 -3.42
N GLY A 129 19.02 -16.04 -2.11
CA GLY A 129 18.91 -14.87 -1.22
C GLY A 129 20.14 -13.96 -1.25
N ARG A 130 21.34 -14.53 -1.43
CA ARG A 130 22.61 -13.81 -1.57
C ARG A 130 22.69 -12.93 -2.82
N ASP A 131 21.92 -13.26 -3.85
CA ASP A 131 21.93 -12.60 -5.17
C ASP A 131 20.78 -11.58 -5.32
N ILE A 132 19.90 -11.45 -4.32
CA ILE A 132 18.83 -10.43 -4.31
C ILE A 132 19.38 -9.02 -4.50
N PRO A 133 20.44 -8.56 -3.79
CA PRO A 133 20.97 -7.21 -3.99
C PRO A 133 21.43 -6.97 -5.43
N THR A 134 22.18 -7.91 -6.00
CA THR A 134 22.67 -7.82 -7.39
C THR A 134 21.51 -7.81 -8.38
N THR A 135 20.47 -8.61 -8.12
CA THR A 135 19.28 -8.68 -8.97
C THR A 135 18.49 -7.37 -8.94
N LEU A 136 18.27 -6.80 -7.75
CA LEU A 136 17.61 -5.49 -7.62
C LEU A 136 18.40 -4.38 -8.33
N ARG A 137 19.73 -4.35 -8.16
CA ARG A 137 20.60 -3.40 -8.87
C ARG A 137 20.44 -3.53 -10.38
N ARG A 138 20.52 -4.75 -10.92
CA ARG A 138 20.33 -5.01 -12.35
C ARG A 138 18.97 -4.52 -12.85
N ILE A 139 17.89 -4.77 -12.09
CA ILE A 139 16.54 -4.30 -12.45
C ILE A 139 16.52 -2.78 -12.57
N VAL A 140 17.09 -2.06 -11.60
CA VAL A 140 17.18 -0.59 -11.61
C VAL A 140 18.03 -0.10 -12.80
N GLU A 141 19.21 -0.69 -13.03
CA GLU A 141 20.13 -0.31 -14.11
C GLU A 141 19.54 -0.52 -15.51
N GLU A 142 18.79 -1.60 -15.72
CA GLU A 142 18.10 -1.89 -16.99
C GLU A 142 16.95 -0.92 -17.28
N ARG A 143 16.33 -0.38 -16.23
CA ARG A 143 15.15 0.51 -16.32
C ARG A 143 15.51 1.99 -16.28
N LYS A 144 16.68 2.33 -15.74
CA LYS A 144 17.22 3.70 -15.65
C LYS A 144 16.19 4.73 -15.16
N PRO A 145 15.47 4.47 -14.05
CA PRO A 145 14.50 5.44 -13.52
C PRO A 145 15.21 6.72 -13.06
N LYS A 146 14.63 7.89 -13.32
CA LYS A 146 15.10 9.16 -12.72
C LYS A 146 14.55 9.33 -11.31
N THR A 147 13.38 8.75 -11.01
CA THR A 147 12.75 8.80 -9.69
C THR A 147 12.26 7.43 -9.26
N ILE A 148 12.70 6.99 -8.08
CA ILE A 148 12.26 5.77 -7.41
C ILE A 148 11.44 6.16 -6.19
N ALA A 149 10.16 5.80 -6.17
CA ALA A 149 9.29 5.95 -5.01
C ALA A 149 9.42 4.75 -4.06
N LEU A 150 9.38 5.04 -2.76
CA LEU A 150 9.38 4.08 -1.67
C LEU A 150 8.28 4.45 -0.66
N ASN A 151 7.68 3.47 0.02
CA ASN A 151 6.58 3.69 0.96
C ASN A 151 7.06 4.21 2.33
N MET A 152 7.55 5.44 2.36
CA MET A 152 8.05 6.11 3.57
C MET A 152 7.65 7.58 3.62
N GLY A 153 7.68 8.17 4.82
CA GLY A 153 7.46 9.61 5.02
C GLY A 153 6.01 10.06 4.94
N GLY A 154 5.06 9.13 4.94
CA GLY A 154 3.64 9.44 4.91
C GLY A 154 3.09 9.93 6.26
N THR A 155 2.00 10.70 6.23
CA THR A 155 1.36 11.23 7.45
C THR A 155 0.41 10.26 8.12
N ARG A 156 0.15 9.11 7.49
CA ARG A 156 -0.78 8.07 7.96
C ARG A 156 -0.08 6.72 8.01
N GLY A 157 -0.55 5.82 8.88
CA GLY A 157 -0.01 4.46 8.98
C GLY A 157 -0.02 3.71 7.64
N ALA A 158 -1.07 3.87 6.84
CA ALA A 158 -1.17 3.26 5.51
C ALA A 158 -0.16 3.78 4.46
N THR A 159 0.60 4.84 4.80
CA THR A 159 1.56 5.49 3.90
C THR A 159 3.01 5.37 4.39
N THR A 160 3.25 4.50 5.39
CA THR A 160 4.56 4.23 5.98
C THR A 160 4.67 2.73 6.22
N GLY A 161 5.32 2.02 5.30
CA GLY A 161 5.59 0.57 5.41
C GLY A 161 7.09 0.24 5.40
N LEU A 162 7.94 1.16 4.95
CA LEU A 162 9.38 0.89 4.83
C LEU A 162 10.11 1.02 6.16
N THR A 163 10.82 -0.03 6.58
CA THR A 163 11.70 0.01 7.75
C THR A 163 13.02 0.73 7.43
N GLN A 164 13.69 1.27 8.46
CA GLN A 164 14.99 1.93 8.30
C GLN A 164 16.07 0.98 7.74
N ASP A 165 16.04 -0.29 8.15
CA ASP A 165 17.03 -1.28 7.70
C ASP A 165 16.79 -1.67 6.24
N THR A 166 15.53 -1.75 5.81
CA THR A 166 15.20 -1.98 4.40
C THR A 166 15.51 -0.77 3.54
N TYR A 167 15.30 0.45 4.04
CA TYR A 167 15.76 1.66 3.35
C TYR A 167 17.28 1.60 3.10
N LYS A 168 18.08 1.31 4.14
CA LYS A 168 19.55 1.14 3.99
C LYS A 168 19.90 0.02 3.01
N TYR A 169 19.15 -1.08 3.04
CA TYR A 169 19.33 -2.21 2.13
C TYR A 169 19.05 -1.82 0.66
N LEU A 170 18.08 -0.94 0.41
CA LEU A 170 17.75 -0.47 -0.93
C LEU A 170 18.69 0.63 -1.42
N THR A 171 19.16 1.54 -0.55
CA THR A 171 20.00 2.67 -0.97
C THR A 171 21.40 2.25 -1.43
N VAL A 172 21.93 1.14 -0.91
CA VAL A 172 23.20 0.58 -1.40
C VAL A 172 23.11 0.08 -2.85
N LEU A 173 21.91 -0.07 -3.41
CA LEU A 173 21.67 -0.51 -4.78
C LEU A 173 21.88 0.60 -5.83
N SER A 174 21.92 1.87 -5.41
CA SER A 174 22.23 2.98 -6.30
C SER A 174 23.74 3.24 -6.32
N PRO A 175 24.35 3.67 -7.44
CA PRO A 175 25.58 4.46 -7.34
C PRO A 175 25.31 5.69 -6.45
N PRO A 176 26.31 6.28 -5.78
CA PRO A 176 26.08 7.44 -4.91
C PRO A 176 25.28 8.50 -5.67
N LEU A 177 24.08 8.80 -5.17
CA LEU A 177 23.23 9.88 -5.67
C LEU A 177 24.07 11.17 -5.59
N ARG A 178 24.46 11.73 -6.74
CA ARG A 178 25.01 13.08 -6.83
C ARG A 178 23.87 14.08 -6.86
#